data_AF-A0AA88QWF6-F1
#
_entry.id   AF-A0AA88QWF6-F1
#
_cell.length_a   1.000
_cell.length_b   1.000
_cell.length_c   1.000
_cell.angle_alpha   90.00
_cell.angle_beta   90.00
_cell.angle_gamma   90.00
#
_symmetry.space_group_name_H-M   'P 1'
#
loop_
_entity.id
_entity.type
_entity.pdbx_description
1 polymer ?
#
loop_
_entity_poly.entity_id
_entity_poly.type
_entity_poly.pdbx_seq_one_letter_code
_entity_poly.pdbx_strand_id
1 'polypeptide(L)'
;MAESSSSLVLPQKSDAEMEEMLDRMLTRLALCDDSKLQNLLSKLLPLSISSLSSHSPAVRNKVIEILSHVNKRVKHQPEIGLPLSELWKLYMEAEAAPMVKNFCIVYIEMAFERTSEEEKQKMAPALVANISKLPLQHQEIILRISVKLGASSSWRFWSEEGGGVIGDCHSSRINDEVAAKYSFPGAQDREIFVEFCLHTVLYQPPSQGGGCPAGLSVTQSNRITGKHPLKYDKLLIMKLGILNVIEAMDLALELVYPLYVAACADCQEPVVKRGEELLKKKASGVNLDDTTLINRLFLLFN
;
A
#
# COMPACT_ATOMS: atom_id res chain seq x y z
N MET A 1 11.01 -7.25 56.27
CA MET A 1 11.45 -6.87 54.91
C MET A 1 10.72 -7.76 53.92
N ALA A 2 9.85 -7.17 53.10
CA ALA A 2 9.39 -7.73 51.83
C ALA A 2 8.76 -6.54 51.09
N GLU A 3 9.46 -6.08 50.07
CA GLU A 3 9.22 -4.83 49.35
C GLU A 3 7.95 -4.94 48.49
N SER A 4 7.07 -3.96 48.62
CA SER A 4 5.97 -3.73 47.69
C SER A 4 6.54 -3.31 46.35
N SER A 5 6.39 -4.16 45.33
CA SER A 5 6.71 -3.85 43.94
C SER A 5 5.77 -2.74 43.44
N SER A 6 6.29 -1.51 43.43
CA SER A 6 5.67 -0.37 42.75
C SER A 6 5.75 -0.59 41.24
N SER A 7 4.63 -0.96 40.64
CA SER A 7 4.44 -0.90 39.20
C SER A 7 4.44 0.58 38.77
N LEU A 8 5.47 0.97 38.03
CA LEU A 8 5.62 2.28 37.39
C LEU A 8 4.53 2.45 36.32
N VAL A 9 3.38 3.01 36.71
CA VAL A 9 2.34 3.47 35.79
C VAL A 9 2.77 4.86 35.31
N LEU A 10 3.05 4.99 34.00
CA LEU A 10 3.19 6.29 33.34
C LEU A 10 1.94 7.13 33.65
N PRO A 11 2.07 8.43 33.99
CA PRO A 11 0.91 9.25 34.33
C PRO A 11 -0.01 9.34 33.11
N GLN A 12 -1.15 8.67 33.17
CA GLN A 12 -2.26 8.91 32.24
C GLN A 12 -2.69 10.36 32.43
N LYS A 13 -2.48 11.22 31.43
CA LYS A 13 -3.09 12.54 31.40
C LYS A 13 -4.59 12.37 31.59
N SER A 14 -5.19 13.21 32.44
CA SER A 14 -6.64 13.17 32.61
C SER A 14 -7.33 13.51 31.28
N ASP A 15 -8.51 12.96 31.04
CA ASP A 15 -9.26 13.22 29.80
C ASP A 15 -9.52 14.73 29.60
N ALA A 16 -9.71 15.48 30.69
CA ALA A 16 -9.88 16.94 30.66
C ALA A 16 -8.61 17.68 30.19
N GLU A 17 -7.42 17.28 30.68
CA GLU A 17 -6.15 17.85 30.21
C GLU A 17 -5.86 17.49 28.75
N MET A 18 -6.29 16.29 28.32
CA MET A 18 -6.16 15.86 26.93
C MET A 18 -7.07 16.68 26.02
N GLU A 19 -8.31 16.92 26.43
CA GLU A 19 -9.26 17.77 25.71
C GLU A 19 -8.73 19.21 25.57
N GLU A 20 -8.26 19.82 26.66
CA GLU A 20 -7.72 21.18 26.62
C GLU A 20 -6.46 21.27 25.72
N MET A 21 -5.60 20.25 25.76
CA MET A 21 -4.46 20.14 24.85
C MET A 21 -4.89 20.07 23.39
N LEU A 22 -5.92 19.28 23.07
CA LEU A 22 -6.46 19.17 21.72
C LEU A 22 -7.11 20.47 21.24
N ASP A 23 -7.83 21.18 22.10
CA ASP A 23 -8.37 22.51 21.77
C ASP A 23 -7.27 23.51 21.43
N ARG A 24 -6.20 23.55 22.23
CA ARG A 24 -5.03 24.39 21.93
C ARG A 24 -4.39 24.00 20.59
N MET A 25 -4.34 22.71 20.26
CA MET A 25 -3.83 22.23 18.97
C MET A 25 -4.75 22.61 17.81
N LEU A 26 -6.07 22.59 18.01
CA LEU A 26 -7.05 23.04 17.02
C LEU A 26 -6.91 24.54 16.74
N THR A 27 -6.78 25.37 17.77
CA THR A 27 -6.53 26.81 17.60
C THR A 27 -5.22 27.05 16.84
N ARG A 28 -4.16 26.31 17.18
CA ARG A 28 -2.87 26.39 16.45
C ARG A 28 -3.00 25.97 15.00
N LEU A 29 -3.79 24.94 14.71
CA LEU A 29 -4.07 24.50 13.34
C LEU A 29 -4.85 25.57 12.55
N ALA A 30 -5.80 26.26 13.19
CA ALA A 30 -6.57 27.33 12.55
C ALA A 30 -5.71 28.55 12.21
N LEU A 31 -4.74 28.90 13.08
CA LEU A 31 -3.86 30.07 12.91
C LEU A 31 -2.57 29.77 12.13
N CYS A 32 -2.30 28.50 11.78
CA CYS A 32 -1.06 28.12 11.11
C CYS A 32 -1.10 28.50 9.62
N ASP A 33 -0.05 29.17 9.13
CA ASP A 33 0.16 29.39 7.70
C ASP A 33 0.47 28.07 6.96
N ASP A 34 0.18 28.02 5.66
CA ASP A 34 0.42 26.83 4.83
C ASP A 34 1.90 26.41 4.80
N SER A 35 2.83 27.38 4.80
CA SER A 35 4.28 27.12 4.80
C SER A 35 4.78 26.37 6.05
N LYS A 36 4.04 26.43 7.15
CA LYS A 36 4.35 25.75 8.42
C LYS A 36 3.46 24.55 8.67
N LEU A 37 2.45 24.32 7.82
CA LEU A 37 1.43 23.31 8.03
C LEU A 37 2.04 21.90 8.08
N GLN A 38 2.91 21.55 7.13
CA GLN A 38 3.58 20.25 7.12
C GLN A 38 4.32 19.96 8.44
N ASN A 39 5.06 20.96 8.95
CA ASN A 39 5.79 20.84 10.22
C ASN A 39 4.86 20.73 11.43
N LEU A 40 3.68 21.35 11.38
CA LEU A 40 2.67 21.19 12.43
C LEU A 40 2.05 19.79 12.37
N LEU A 41 1.69 19.32 11.18
CA LEU A 41 1.04 18.03 10.95
C LEU A 41 1.92 16.85 11.33
N SER A 42 3.25 16.97 11.21
CA SER A 42 4.19 15.90 11.58
C SER A 42 4.05 15.46 13.04
N LYS A 43 3.67 16.39 13.93
CA LYS A 43 3.42 16.12 15.35
C LYS A 43 1.93 16.01 15.65
N LEU A 44 1.12 16.87 15.04
CA LEU A 44 -0.31 16.96 15.34
C LEU A 44 -1.07 15.70 14.93
N LEU A 45 -0.79 15.13 13.75
CA LEU A 45 -1.54 13.96 13.28
C LEU A 45 -1.34 12.72 14.17
N PRO A 46 -0.11 12.26 14.46
CA PRO A 46 0.09 11.10 15.33
C PRO A 46 -0.48 11.31 16.75
N LEU A 47 -0.32 12.52 17.31
CA LEU A 47 -0.86 12.85 18.63
C LEU A 47 -2.39 12.86 18.66
N SER A 48 -3.03 13.48 17.67
CA SER A 48 -4.50 13.48 17.58
C SER A 48 -5.04 12.06 17.40
N ILE A 49 -4.46 11.28 16.48
CA ILE A 49 -4.93 9.90 16.22
C ILE A 49 -4.70 8.99 17.43
N SER A 50 -3.56 9.06 18.12
CA SER A 50 -3.32 8.28 19.34
C SER A 50 -4.31 8.62 20.46
N SER A 51 -4.78 9.87 20.53
CA SER A 51 -5.79 10.31 21.51
C SER A 51 -7.17 9.67 21.29
N LEU A 52 -7.44 9.05 20.13
CA LEU A 52 -8.67 8.25 19.90
C LEU A 52 -8.75 6.98 20.77
N SER A 53 -7.64 6.59 21.41
CA SER A 53 -7.63 5.53 22.41
C SER A 53 -8.39 5.90 23.70
N SER A 54 -8.57 7.19 24.00
CA SER A 54 -9.38 7.64 25.15
C SER A 54 -10.83 7.15 25.03
N HIS A 55 -11.44 6.85 26.17
CA HIS A 55 -12.85 6.47 26.26
C HIS A 55 -13.80 7.68 26.33
N SER A 56 -13.27 8.88 26.52
CA SER A 56 -14.06 10.12 26.59
C SER A 56 -14.63 10.49 25.21
N PRO A 57 -15.97 10.61 25.07
CA PRO A 57 -16.59 11.09 23.84
C PRO A 57 -16.15 12.50 23.46
N ALA A 58 -15.88 13.37 24.46
CA ALA A 58 -15.45 14.74 24.22
C ALA A 58 -14.08 14.78 23.51
N VAL A 59 -13.12 14.00 24.01
CA VAL A 59 -11.80 13.83 23.39
C VAL A 59 -11.92 13.30 21.97
N ARG A 60 -12.72 12.23 21.75
CA ARG A 60 -12.91 11.65 20.40
C ARG A 60 -13.52 12.63 19.42
N ASN A 61 -14.56 13.36 19.83
CA ASN A 61 -15.21 14.38 19.01
C ASN A 61 -14.23 15.49 18.63
N LYS A 62 -13.39 15.93 19.59
CA LYS A 62 -12.37 16.93 19.35
C LYS A 62 -11.30 16.46 18.36
N VAL A 63 -10.86 15.21 18.46
CA VAL A 63 -9.95 14.63 17.48
C VAL A 63 -10.59 14.61 16.09
N ILE A 64 -11.83 14.13 15.97
CA ILE A 64 -12.54 14.07 14.68
C ILE A 64 -12.68 15.48 14.07
N GLU A 65 -12.95 16.49 14.89
CA GLU A 65 -12.95 17.90 14.47
C GLU A 65 -11.59 18.32 13.90
N ILE A 66 -10.50 18.08 14.64
CA ILE A 66 -9.13 18.37 14.18
C ILE A 66 -8.84 17.68 12.84
N LEU A 67 -9.12 16.38 12.73
CA LEU A 67 -8.88 15.58 11.53
C LEU A 67 -9.70 16.08 10.32
N SER A 68 -10.93 16.56 10.55
CA SER A 68 -11.75 17.22 9.54
C SER A 68 -11.11 18.52 9.03
N HIS A 69 -10.58 19.35 9.93
CA HIS A 69 -9.84 20.56 9.55
C HIS A 69 -8.55 20.24 8.79
N VAL A 70 -7.79 19.23 9.22
CA VAL A 70 -6.61 18.77 8.47
C VAL A 70 -7.01 18.37 7.06
N ASN A 71 -8.03 17.52 6.91
CA ASN A 71 -8.50 17.05 5.60
C ASN A 71 -8.90 18.19 4.67
N LYS A 72 -9.60 19.22 5.18
CA LYS A 72 -9.97 20.40 4.39
C LYS A 72 -8.74 21.13 3.85
N ARG A 73 -7.70 21.33 4.67
CA ARG A 73 -6.48 22.06 4.27
C ARG A 73 -5.64 21.27 3.27
N VAL A 74 -5.40 19.98 3.52
CA VAL A 74 -4.52 19.15 2.67
C VAL A 74 -5.20 18.66 1.38
N LYS A 75 -6.52 18.85 1.22
CA LYS A 75 -7.29 18.33 0.07
C LYS A 75 -6.81 18.88 -1.27
N HIS A 76 -6.46 20.16 -1.31
CA HIS A 76 -6.07 20.88 -2.54
C HIS A 76 -4.57 21.22 -2.57
N GLN A 77 -3.80 20.68 -1.63
CA GLN A 77 -2.37 20.96 -1.42
C GLN A 77 -1.59 19.63 -1.38
N PRO A 78 -1.45 18.92 -2.51
CA PRO A 78 -0.77 17.61 -2.58
C PRO A 78 0.71 17.67 -2.20
N GLU A 79 1.34 18.84 -2.26
CA GLU A 79 2.73 19.11 -1.85
C GLU A 79 2.95 18.99 -0.34
N ILE A 80 1.89 19.07 0.47
CA ILE A 80 1.99 18.99 1.93
C ILE A 80 2.10 17.52 2.33
N GLY A 81 3.32 17.13 2.69
CA GLY A 81 3.62 15.80 3.20
C GLY A 81 2.91 15.52 4.53
N LEU A 82 2.57 14.26 4.74
CA LEU A 82 2.06 13.74 6.01
C LEU A 82 3.08 12.78 6.63
N PRO A 83 3.10 12.62 7.97
CA PRO A 83 4.12 11.83 8.67
C PRO A 83 3.90 10.31 8.50
N LEU A 84 4.24 9.78 7.32
CA LEU A 84 4.03 8.37 6.96
C LEU A 84 4.70 7.40 7.94
N SER A 85 5.96 7.67 8.29
CA SER A 85 6.75 6.84 9.20
C SER A 85 6.13 6.77 10.60
N GLU A 86 5.70 7.90 11.16
CA GLU A 86 5.09 7.99 12.49
C GLU A 86 3.69 7.37 12.50
N LEU A 87 2.90 7.56 11.44
CA LEU A 87 1.59 6.95 11.30
C LEU A 87 1.69 5.42 11.19
N TRP A 88 2.68 4.91 10.47
CA TRP A 88 2.93 3.47 10.39
C TRP A 88 3.36 2.87 11.74
N LYS A 89 4.26 3.55 12.46
CA LYS A 89 4.65 3.14 13.82
C LYS A 89 3.44 3.05 14.74
N LEU A 90 2.61 4.09 14.76
CA LEU A 90 1.38 4.13 15.57
C LEU A 90 0.40 3.01 15.19
N TYR A 91 0.26 2.70 13.90
CA TYR A 91 -0.61 1.63 13.42
C TYR A 91 -0.14 0.24 13.87
N MET A 92 1.19 0.02 13.92
CA MET A 92 1.81 -1.25 14.27
C MET A 92 1.94 -1.50 15.76
N GLU A 93 1.58 -0.55 16.62
CA GLU A 93 1.54 -0.75 18.06
C GLU A 93 0.57 -1.90 18.43
N ALA A 94 1.05 -2.88 19.20
CA ALA A 94 0.30 -4.09 19.52
C ALA A 94 -1.04 -3.76 20.20
N GLU A 95 -1.00 -2.81 21.14
CA GLU A 95 -2.13 -2.37 21.96
C GLU A 95 -2.91 -1.19 21.35
N ALA A 96 -2.64 -0.81 20.09
CA ALA A 96 -3.37 0.29 19.46
C ALA A 96 -4.85 -0.07 19.32
N ALA A 97 -5.71 0.78 19.88
CA ALA A 97 -7.16 0.61 19.84
C ALA A 97 -7.68 0.53 18.39
N PRO A 98 -8.75 -0.24 18.11
CA PRO A 98 -9.27 -0.39 16.75
C PRO A 98 -9.58 0.94 16.05
N MET A 99 -10.10 1.92 16.80
CA MET A 99 -10.39 3.26 16.27
C MET A 99 -9.12 3.98 15.81
N VAL A 100 -8.01 3.86 16.56
CA VAL A 100 -6.69 4.39 16.18
C VAL A 100 -6.25 3.76 14.86
N LYS A 101 -6.30 2.43 14.74
CA LYS A 101 -5.91 1.70 13.52
C LYS A 101 -6.73 2.11 12.29
N ASN A 102 -8.05 2.26 12.45
CA ASN A 102 -8.96 2.67 11.37
C ASN A 102 -8.69 4.10 10.85
N PHE A 103 -8.30 5.02 11.73
CA PHE A 103 -7.91 6.36 11.30
C PHE A 103 -6.48 6.38 10.75
N CYS A 104 -5.55 5.68 11.38
CA CYS A 104 -4.18 5.54 10.89
C CYS A 104 -4.13 5.07 9.45
N ILE A 105 -4.87 4.01 9.07
CA ILE A 105 -4.79 3.45 7.72
C ILE A 105 -5.21 4.44 6.63
N VAL A 106 -6.23 5.29 6.90
CA VAL A 106 -6.67 6.33 5.97
C VAL A 106 -5.57 7.38 5.78
N TYR A 107 -4.94 7.81 6.87
CA TYR A 107 -3.84 8.78 6.79
C TYR A 107 -2.56 8.18 6.23
N ILE A 108 -2.31 6.88 6.40
CA ILE A 108 -1.21 6.16 5.75
C ILE A 108 -1.41 6.15 4.24
N GLU A 109 -2.61 5.81 3.74
CA GLU A 109 -2.93 5.87 2.31
C GLU A 109 -2.71 7.28 1.75
N MET A 110 -3.23 8.30 2.43
CA MET A 110 -3.06 9.71 2.03
C MET A 110 -1.60 10.18 2.10
N ALA A 111 -0.84 9.76 3.12
CA ALA A 111 0.56 10.13 3.30
C ALA A 111 1.44 9.48 2.23
N PHE A 112 1.14 8.22 1.90
CA PHE A 112 1.87 7.48 0.89
C PHE A 112 1.74 8.14 -0.49
N GLU A 113 0.55 8.61 -0.87
CA GLU A 113 0.36 9.31 -2.15
C GLU A 113 1.13 10.62 -2.27
N ARG A 114 1.47 11.27 -1.15
CA ARG A 114 2.11 12.59 -1.09
C ARG A 114 3.61 12.57 -0.81
N THR A 115 4.18 11.42 -0.46
CA THR A 115 5.62 11.33 -0.17
C THR A 115 6.46 11.13 -1.44
N SER A 116 7.78 11.36 -1.33
CA SER A 116 8.71 11.17 -2.45
C SER A 116 8.79 9.70 -2.87
N GLU A 117 9.20 9.46 -4.12
CA GLU A 117 9.35 8.10 -4.65
C GLU A 117 10.39 7.28 -3.87
N GLU A 118 11.47 7.92 -3.43
CA GLU A 118 12.51 7.31 -2.59
C GLU A 118 11.93 6.82 -1.26
N GLU A 119 11.12 7.65 -0.59
CA GLU A 119 10.52 7.27 0.68
C GLU A 119 9.43 6.20 0.49
N LYS A 120 8.66 6.26 -0.62
CA LYS A 120 7.72 5.18 -0.95
C LYS A 120 8.48 3.85 -1.12
N GLN A 121 9.57 3.82 -1.89
CA GLN A 121 10.36 2.60 -2.15
C GLN A 121 10.94 2.01 -0.87
N LYS A 122 11.31 2.87 0.09
CA LYS A 122 11.76 2.46 1.41
C LYS A 122 10.62 1.92 2.28
N MET A 123 9.44 2.52 2.21
CA MET A 123 8.31 2.20 3.09
C MET A 123 7.49 1.00 2.64
N ALA A 124 7.28 0.78 1.34
CA ALA A 124 6.39 -0.29 0.90
C ALA A 124 6.78 -1.70 1.34
N PRO A 125 8.06 -2.12 1.33
CA PRO A 125 8.42 -3.40 1.89
C PRO A 125 8.05 -3.54 3.37
N ALA A 126 8.18 -2.46 4.15
CA ALA A 126 7.78 -2.42 5.54
C ALA A 126 6.25 -2.47 5.72
N LEU A 127 5.47 -1.92 4.78
CA LEU A 127 4.00 -1.96 4.81
C LEU A 127 3.46 -3.36 4.52
N VAL A 128 4.05 -4.07 3.55
CA VAL A 128 3.61 -5.43 3.18
C VAL A 128 4.17 -6.52 4.10
N ALA A 129 5.18 -6.21 4.91
CA ALA A 129 5.65 -7.10 5.96
C ALA A 129 4.55 -7.28 7.03
N ASN A 130 4.23 -8.54 7.37
CA ASN A 130 3.14 -8.91 8.28
C ASN A 130 1.73 -8.57 7.77
N ILE A 131 1.53 -8.42 6.45
CA ILE A 131 0.20 -8.16 5.87
C ILE A 131 -0.85 -9.17 6.32
N SER A 132 -0.48 -10.44 6.51
CA SER A 132 -1.35 -11.51 7.02
C SER A 132 -1.95 -11.24 8.41
N LYS A 133 -1.30 -10.41 9.23
CA LYS A 133 -1.76 -10.08 10.59
C LYS A 133 -2.76 -8.93 10.62
N LEU A 134 -2.98 -8.26 9.49
CA LEU A 134 -3.82 -7.06 9.43
C LEU A 134 -5.27 -7.43 9.11
N PRO A 135 -6.26 -6.63 9.52
CA PRO A 135 -7.64 -6.80 9.07
C PRO A 135 -7.74 -6.74 7.54
N LEU A 136 -8.61 -7.57 6.93
CA LEU A 136 -8.71 -7.71 5.47
C LEU A 136 -8.83 -6.35 4.74
N GLN A 137 -9.67 -5.44 5.23
CA GLN A 137 -9.83 -4.10 4.62
C GLN A 137 -8.51 -3.31 4.61
N HIS A 138 -7.72 -3.41 5.67
CA HIS A 138 -6.43 -2.72 5.76
C HIS A 138 -5.38 -3.40 4.88
N GLN A 139 -5.44 -4.73 4.74
CA GLN A 139 -4.60 -5.46 3.80
C GLN A 139 -4.80 -4.93 2.38
N GLU A 140 -6.04 -4.80 1.93
CA GLU A 140 -6.35 -4.31 0.59
C GLU A 140 -5.85 -2.89 0.35
N ILE A 141 -5.99 -1.99 1.33
CA ILE A 141 -5.47 -0.61 1.24
C ILE A 141 -3.94 -0.63 1.09
N ILE A 142 -3.25 -1.40 1.94
CA ILE A 142 -1.79 -1.50 1.92
C ILE A 142 -1.29 -2.10 0.61
N LEU A 143 -1.94 -3.15 0.12
CA LEU A 143 -1.57 -3.80 -1.14
C LEU A 143 -1.74 -2.84 -2.31
N ARG A 144 -2.85 -2.07 -2.38
CA ARG A 144 -3.06 -1.06 -3.41
C ARG A 144 -1.97 0.01 -3.41
N ILE A 145 -1.61 0.57 -2.26
CA ILE A 145 -0.56 1.60 -2.21
C ILE A 145 0.83 1.02 -2.50
N SER A 146 1.10 -0.20 -2.05
CA SER A 146 2.40 -0.86 -2.24
C SER A 146 2.66 -1.23 -3.70
N VAL A 147 1.61 -1.59 -4.44
CA VAL A 147 1.69 -1.89 -5.87
C VAL A 147 1.77 -0.62 -6.74
N LYS A 148 1.25 0.54 -6.27
CA LYS A 148 1.39 1.83 -6.98
C LYS A 148 2.84 2.31 -7.11
N LEU A 149 3.75 1.85 -6.25
CA LEU A 149 5.19 2.06 -6.45
C LEU A 149 5.74 1.41 -7.70
N GLY A 150 5.11 0.31 -8.08
CA GLY A 150 5.23 -0.33 -9.37
C GLY A 150 4.95 0.61 -10.56
N ALA A 151 4.34 1.78 -10.32
CA ALA A 151 3.80 2.62 -11.38
C ALA A 151 4.49 3.99 -11.52
N SER A 152 5.63 4.19 -10.86
CA SER A 152 6.23 5.52 -10.74
C SER A 152 6.90 6.02 -12.02
N SER A 153 6.81 7.33 -12.25
CA SER A 153 7.36 8.08 -13.39
C SER A 153 8.87 7.93 -13.57
N SER A 154 9.62 7.58 -12.52
CA SER A 154 11.05 7.26 -12.67
C SER A 154 11.27 6.10 -13.64
N TRP A 155 10.37 5.12 -13.69
CA TRP A 155 10.46 3.99 -14.64
C TRP A 155 10.12 4.35 -16.08
N ARG A 156 9.44 5.49 -16.31
CA ARG A 156 9.24 6.02 -17.68
C ARG A 156 10.48 6.77 -18.21
N PHE A 157 11.34 7.27 -17.32
CA PHE A 157 12.41 8.22 -17.69
C PHE A 157 13.77 7.57 -18.00
N TRP A 158 14.00 6.31 -17.61
CA TRP A 158 15.22 5.56 -17.97
C TRP A 158 15.27 5.12 -19.45
N SER A 159 14.40 5.65 -20.31
CA SER A 159 14.34 5.32 -21.74
C SER A 159 14.98 6.36 -22.66
N GLU A 160 15.34 7.57 -22.18
CA GLU A 160 15.72 8.68 -23.09
C GLU A 160 17.20 9.11 -23.06
N GLU A 161 18.03 8.67 -22.10
CA GLU A 161 19.47 9.03 -22.06
C GLU A 161 20.43 7.92 -22.52
N GLY A 162 19.97 7.03 -23.40
CA GLY A 162 20.83 6.07 -24.08
C GLY A 162 20.35 5.84 -25.50
N GLY A 163 20.94 6.56 -26.46
CA GLY A 163 20.62 6.45 -27.88
C GLY A 163 20.55 4.99 -28.36
N GLY A 164 19.34 4.56 -28.70
CA GLY A 164 19.02 3.23 -29.19
C GLY A 164 17.67 3.29 -29.90
N VAL A 165 17.65 2.76 -31.12
CA VAL A 165 16.59 2.88 -32.11
C VAL A 165 15.26 2.30 -31.60
N ILE A 166 14.15 2.87 -32.09
CA ILE A 166 12.78 2.39 -32.01
C ILE A 166 12.70 0.86 -31.88
N GLY A 167 12.26 0.40 -30.71
CA GLY A 167 11.90 -0.99 -30.44
C GLY A 167 12.87 -1.72 -29.53
N ASP A 168 12.81 -1.48 -28.22
CA ASP A 168 13.21 -2.45 -27.19
C ASP A 168 12.70 -2.03 -25.80
N CYS A 169 11.70 -2.76 -25.28
CA CYS A 169 11.10 -2.53 -23.95
C CYS A 169 11.98 -3.11 -22.83
N HIS A 170 13.17 -2.57 -22.61
CA HIS A 170 14.17 -3.17 -21.71
C HIS A 170 14.40 -2.49 -20.34
N SER A 171 13.49 -1.64 -19.84
CA SER A 171 13.56 -1.18 -18.42
C SER A 171 13.06 -2.28 -17.46
N SER A 172 13.79 -3.39 -17.42
CA SER A 172 13.38 -4.67 -16.84
C SER A 172 13.81 -4.90 -15.40
N ARG A 173 14.47 -3.95 -14.71
CA ARG A 173 15.11 -4.26 -13.43
C ARG A 173 14.82 -3.24 -12.34
N ILE A 174 14.27 -3.74 -11.25
CA ILE A 174 14.32 -3.09 -9.94
C ILE A 174 15.76 -3.23 -9.43
N ASN A 175 16.29 -2.20 -8.77
CA ASN A 175 17.60 -2.29 -8.12
C ASN A 175 17.59 -3.44 -7.10
N ASP A 176 18.62 -4.29 -7.11
CA ASP A 176 18.80 -5.41 -6.19
C ASP A 176 18.65 -4.99 -4.71
N GLU A 177 19.07 -3.76 -4.36
CA GLU A 177 18.88 -3.20 -3.01
C GLU A 177 17.41 -2.97 -2.64
N VAL A 178 16.56 -2.63 -3.61
CA VAL A 178 15.12 -2.47 -3.41
C VAL A 178 14.45 -3.84 -3.40
N ALA A 179 14.86 -4.74 -4.30
CA ALA A 179 14.38 -6.12 -4.35
C ALA A 179 14.61 -6.87 -3.03
N ALA A 180 15.82 -6.75 -2.47
CA ALA A 180 16.18 -7.36 -1.19
C ALA A 180 15.28 -6.90 -0.03
N LYS A 181 14.72 -5.68 -0.10
CA LYS A 181 13.80 -5.18 0.92
C LYS A 181 12.44 -5.88 0.87
N TYR A 182 12.00 -6.36 -0.29
CA TYR A 182 10.78 -7.16 -0.45
C TYR A 182 10.96 -8.63 -0.03
N SER A 183 11.97 -8.95 0.79
CA SER A 183 12.12 -10.28 1.39
C SER A 183 11.04 -10.50 2.46
N PHE A 184 9.95 -11.14 2.08
CA PHE A 184 8.85 -11.45 2.98
C PHE A 184 9.25 -12.56 3.97
N PRO A 185 9.25 -12.29 5.29
CA PRO A 185 9.60 -13.32 6.28
C PRO A 185 8.50 -14.40 6.41
N GLY A 186 7.23 -14.04 6.18
CA GLY A 186 6.09 -14.95 6.29
C GLY A 186 5.66 -15.57 4.95
N ALA A 187 5.47 -16.89 4.91
CA ALA A 187 4.93 -17.57 3.73
C ALA A 187 3.52 -17.06 3.36
N GLN A 188 2.67 -16.83 4.36
CA GLN A 188 1.32 -16.30 4.16
C GLN A 188 1.33 -14.86 3.62
N ASP A 189 2.27 -14.02 4.05
CA ASP A 189 2.40 -12.66 3.51
C ASP A 189 2.71 -12.68 2.01
N ARG A 190 3.61 -13.60 1.59
CA ARG A 190 3.93 -13.82 0.17
C ARG A 190 2.72 -14.26 -0.62
N GLU A 191 1.95 -15.20 -0.11
CA GLU A 191 0.76 -15.69 -0.79
C GLU A 191 -0.27 -14.58 -0.99
N ILE A 192 -0.58 -13.80 0.06
CA ILE A 192 -1.51 -12.67 0.00
C ILE A 192 -1.04 -11.62 -1.02
N PHE A 193 0.26 -11.30 -1.02
CA PHE A 193 0.83 -10.33 -1.95
C PHE A 193 0.76 -10.82 -3.40
N VAL A 194 1.21 -12.05 -3.69
CA VAL A 194 1.18 -12.61 -5.04
C VAL A 194 -0.24 -12.80 -5.56
N GLU A 195 -1.17 -13.21 -4.70
CA GLU A 195 -2.58 -13.33 -5.04
C GLU A 195 -3.18 -11.96 -5.43
N PHE A 196 -2.87 -10.91 -4.68
CA PHE A 196 -3.28 -9.54 -5.04
C PHE A 196 -2.66 -9.09 -6.37
N CYS A 197 -1.39 -9.40 -6.60
CA CYS A 197 -0.70 -9.11 -7.85
C CYS A 197 -1.35 -9.85 -9.03
N LEU A 198 -1.71 -11.12 -8.87
CA LEU A 198 -2.42 -11.91 -9.88
C LEU A 198 -3.78 -11.29 -10.20
N HIS A 199 -4.59 -10.97 -9.19
CA HIS A 199 -5.87 -10.31 -9.40
C HIS A 199 -5.70 -8.98 -10.15
N THR A 200 -4.65 -8.23 -9.85
CA THR A 200 -4.34 -6.96 -10.51
C THR A 200 -3.96 -7.14 -11.98
N VAL A 201 -3.19 -8.17 -12.32
CA VAL A 201 -2.84 -8.52 -13.70
C VAL A 201 -4.10 -8.97 -14.47
N LEU A 202 -4.97 -9.76 -13.84
CA LEU A 202 -6.24 -10.20 -14.44
C LEU A 202 -7.25 -9.07 -14.63
N TYR A 203 -7.17 -8.01 -13.82
CA TYR A 203 -8.16 -6.92 -13.87
C TYR A 203 -8.15 -6.22 -15.22
N GLN A 204 -9.36 -6.02 -15.74
CA GLN A 204 -9.63 -5.21 -16.92
C GLN A 204 -10.60 -4.08 -16.53
N PRO A 205 -10.46 -2.85 -17.06
CA PRO A 205 -11.47 -1.84 -16.85
C PRO A 205 -12.81 -2.32 -17.44
N PRO A 206 -13.95 -2.12 -16.75
CA PRO A 206 -15.24 -2.52 -17.28
C PRO A 206 -15.50 -1.84 -18.63
N SER A 207 -15.97 -2.60 -19.63
CA SER A 207 -16.48 -2.03 -20.87
C SER A 207 -17.74 -1.21 -20.56
N GLN A 208 -18.13 -0.30 -21.48
CA GLN A 208 -19.27 0.61 -21.29
C GLN A 208 -20.63 -0.09 -21.01
N GLY A 209 -20.70 -1.43 -21.06
CA GLY A 209 -21.89 -2.24 -20.78
C GLY A 209 -22.07 -2.72 -19.33
N GLY A 210 -21.10 -2.49 -18.43
CA GLY A 210 -21.21 -2.88 -17.01
C GLY A 210 -21.06 -4.39 -16.77
N GLY A 211 -20.12 -4.76 -15.90
CA GLY A 211 -19.84 -6.15 -15.56
C GLY A 211 -18.50 -6.28 -14.85
N CYS A 212 -18.27 -7.41 -14.17
CA CYS A 212 -16.93 -7.75 -13.68
C CYS A 212 -16.07 -8.23 -14.85
N PRO A 213 -14.76 -7.97 -14.84
CA PRO A 213 -13.82 -8.59 -15.77
C PRO A 213 -13.94 -10.11 -15.69
N ALA A 214 -13.83 -10.80 -16.83
CA ALA A 214 -13.74 -12.25 -16.85
C ALA A 214 -12.57 -12.71 -15.95
N GLY A 215 -12.75 -13.78 -15.17
CA GLY A 215 -11.72 -14.30 -14.27
C GLY A 215 -11.64 -13.62 -12.90
N LEU A 216 -12.47 -12.61 -12.60
CA LEU A 216 -12.52 -11.97 -11.27
C LEU A 216 -13.96 -11.81 -10.76
N SER A 217 -14.16 -12.17 -9.49
CA SER A 217 -15.37 -11.81 -8.75
C SER A 217 -15.47 -10.30 -8.50
N VAL A 218 -16.67 -9.84 -8.12
CA VAL A 218 -16.94 -8.46 -7.68
C VAL A 218 -15.98 -8.05 -6.55
N THR A 219 -15.78 -8.93 -5.57
CA THR A 219 -14.91 -8.68 -4.41
C THR A 219 -13.45 -8.54 -4.85
N GLN A 220 -12.97 -9.40 -5.74
CA GLN A 220 -11.60 -9.32 -6.28
C GLN A 220 -11.39 -8.07 -7.14
N SER A 221 -12.41 -7.62 -7.87
CA SER A 221 -12.33 -6.37 -8.64
C SER A 221 -12.33 -5.13 -7.72
N ASN A 222 -13.13 -5.15 -6.65
CA ASN A 222 -13.23 -4.06 -5.69
C ASN A 222 -11.95 -3.89 -4.86
N ARG A 223 -11.28 -4.99 -4.45
CA ARG A 223 -10.01 -4.89 -3.71
C ARG A 223 -8.91 -4.19 -4.50
N ILE A 224 -8.94 -4.25 -5.85
CA ILE A 224 -7.96 -3.62 -6.73
C ILE A 224 -8.28 -2.13 -6.95
N THR A 225 -9.53 -1.83 -7.25
CA THR A 225 -9.98 -0.48 -7.63
C THR A 225 -10.24 0.44 -6.43
N GLY A 226 -10.58 -0.13 -5.27
CA GLY A 226 -11.03 0.63 -4.12
C GLY A 226 -12.34 1.36 -4.42
N LYS A 227 -12.31 2.69 -4.47
CA LYS A 227 -13.51 3.52 -4.71
C LYS A 227 -13.77 3.84 -6.18
N HIS A 228 -12.73 3.80 -7.01
CA HIS A 228 -12.79 4.29 -8.38
C HIS A 228 -12.08 3.33 -9.35
N PRO A 229 -12.66 3.05 -10.52
CA PRO A 229 -12.00 2.24 -11.55
C PRO A 229 -10.65 2.84 -11.96
N LEU A 230 -9.69 1.97 -12.25
CA LEU A 230 -8.38 2.37 -12.74
C LEU A 230 -8.44 2.71 -14.23
N LYS A 231 -7.83 3.84 -14.60
CA LYS A 231 -7.64 4.23 -16.01
C LYS A 231 -6.62 3.31 -16.68
N TYR A 232 -6.78 3.08 -17.99
CA TYR A 232 -5.90 2.21 -18.79
C TYR A 232 -4.41 2.49 -18.59
N ASP A 233 -3.98 3.76 -18.66
CA ASP A 233 -2.56 4.12 -18.50
C ASP A 233 -2.04 3.82 -17.08
N LYS A 234 -2.87 4.08 -16.06
CA LYS A 234 -2.49 3.77 -14.67
C LYS A 234 -2.37 2.27 -14.47
N LEU A 235 -3.31 1.51 -15.03
CA LEU A 235 -3.32 0.06 -14.94
C LEU A 235 -2.10 -0.55 -15.65
N LEU A 236 -1.74 -0.04 -16.83
CA LEU A 236 -0.55 -0.48 -17.58
C LEU A 236 0.71 -0.45 -16.74
N ILE A 237 1.01 0.72 -16.18
CA ILE A 237 2.25 0.90 -15.44
C ILE A 237 2.22 0.04 -14.16
N MET A 238 1.05 -0.08 -13.54
CA MET A 238 0.88 -0.92 -12.36
C MET A 238 1.11 -2.42 -12.63
N LYS A 239 0.61 -2.95 -13.76
CA LYS A 239 0.84 -4.34 -14.19
C LYS A 239 2.30 -4.61 -14.53
N LEU A 240 2.92 -3.72 -15.31
CA LEU A 240 4.35 -3.83 -15.63
C LEU A 240 5.21 -3.78 -14.36
N GLY A 241 4.83 -2.92 -13.41
CA GLY A 241 5.53 -2.83 -12.16
C GLY A 241 5.42 -4.06 -11.27
N ILE A 242 4.23 -4.66 -11.21
CA ILE A 242 4.05 -5.96 -10.56
C ILE A 242 5.00 -7.00 -11.17
N LEU A 243 5.06 -7.11 -12.50
CA LEU A 243 5.92 -8.09 -13.16
C LEU A 243 7.40 -7.89 -12.80
N ASN A 244 7.86 -6.64 -12.73
CA ASN A 244 9.22 -6.31 -12.33
C ASN A 244 9.48 -6.61 -10.84
N VAL A 245 8.53 -6.34 -9.94
CA VAL A 245 8.66 -6.68 -8.51
C VAL A 245 8.70 -8.19 -8.32
N ILE A 246 7.80 -8.92 -8.97
CA ILE A 246 7.72 -10.38 -8.85
C ILE A 246 8.97 -11.06 -9.39
N GLU A 247 9.54 -10.58 -10.50
CA GLU A 247 10.83 -11.08 -11.00
C GLU A 247 11.95 -10.87 -9.97
N ALA A 248 12.02 -9.66 -9.39
CA ALA A 248 13.10 -9.29 -8.48
C ALA A 248 13.05 -10.02 -7.14
N MET A 249 11.86 -10.45 -6.71
CA MET A 249 11.68 -11.18 -5.45
C MET A 249 12.12 -12.64 -5.48
N ASP A 250 12.41 -13.20 -6.67
CA ASP A 250 12.88 -14.58 -6.87
C ASP A 250 12.07 -15.63 -6.08
N LEU A 251 10.74 -15.56 -6.23
CA LEU A 251 9.80 -16.45 -5.57
C LEU A 251 9.76 -17.85 -6.21
N ALA A 252 9.22 -18.82 -5.46
CA ALA A 252 8.95 -20.17 -5.98
C ALA A 252 8.12 -20.12 -7.28
N LEU A 253 8.51 -20.92 -8.26
CA LEU A 253 7.93 -20.86 -9.60
C LEU A 253 6.44 -21.20 -9.60
N GLU A 254 6.04 -22.20 -8.82
CA GLU A 254 4.65 -22.65 -8.68
C GLU A 254 3.74 -21.55 -8.10
N LEU A 255 4.30 -20.62 -7.32
CA LEU A 255 3.57 -19.49 -6.73
C LEU A 255 3.31 -18.40 -7.77
N VAL A 256 4.29 -18.10 -8.64
CA VAL A 256 4.23 -16.97 -9.59
C VAL A 256 3.78 -17.37 -11.00
N TYR A 257 3.81 -18.65 -11.34
CA TYR A 257 3.46 -19.15 -12.67
C TYR A 257 2.07 -18.69 -13.17
N PRO A 258 0.98 -18.76 -12.37
CA PRO A 258 -0.33 -18.27 -12.82
C PRO A 258 -0.33 -16.78 -13.18
N LEU A 259 0.50 -15.98 -12.49
CA LEU A 259 0.62 -14.54 -12.75
C LEU A 259 1.29 -14.27 -14.09
N TYR A 260 2.35 -15.02 -14.43
CA TYR A 260 3.01 -14.89 -15.74
C TYR A 260 2.09 -15.34 -16.88
N VAL A 261 1.37 -16.45 -16.69
CA VAL A 261 0.36 -16.92 -17.67
C VAL A 261 -0.74 -15.87 -17.88
N ALA A 262 -1.26 -15.29 -16.80
CA ALA A 262 -2.26 -14.21 -16.89
C ALA A 262 -1.71 -13.00 -17.67
N ALA A 263 -0.45 -12.62 -17.45
CA ALA A 263 0.18 -11.50 -18.16
C ALA A 263 0.33 -11.76 -19.67
N CYS A 264 0.60 -13.00 -20.09
CA CYS A 264 0.65 -13.38 -21.50
C CYS A 264 -0.70 -13.21 -22.23
N ALA A 265 -1.81 -13.20 -21.50
CA ALA A 265 -3.15 -13.04 -22.05
C ALA A 265 -3.72 -11.62 -21.88
N ASP A 266 -2.89 -10.64 -21.51
CA ASP A 266 -3.33 -9.26 -21.27
C ASP A 266 -3.79 -8.55 -22.56
N CYS A 267 -4.64 -7.52 -22.42
CA CYS A 267 -5.07 -6.70 -23.56
C CYS A 267 -4.04 -5.64 -23.97
N GLN A 268 -3.03 -5.38 -23.12
CA GLN A 268 -1.99 -4.40 -23.36
C GLN A 268 -0.71 -5.09 -23.81
N GLU A 269 -0.30 -4.87 -25.06
CA GLU A 269 0.87 -5.50 -25.68
C GLU A 269 2.17 -5.43 -24.84
N PRO A 270 2.50 -4.32 -24.14
CA PRO A 270 3.69 -4.29 -23.29
C PRO A 270 3.65 -5.30 -22.13
N VAL A 271 2.46 -5.56 -21.57
CA VAL A 271 2.27 -6.54 -20.49
C VAL A 271 2.43 -7.96 -21.05
N VAL A 272 1.87 -8.24 -22.23
CA VAL A 272 2.02 -9.52 -22.94
C VAL A 272 3.49 -9.84 -23.20
N LYS A 273 4.23 -8.91 -23.81
CA LYS A 273 5.66 -9.06 -24.10
C LYS A 273 6.46 -9.38 -22.84
N ARG A 274 6.19 -8.66 -21.75
CA ARG A 274 6.86 -8.86 -20.47
C ARG A 274 6.50 -10.20 -19.82
N GLY A 275 5.22 -10.58 -19.87
CA GLY A 275 4.74 -11.89 -19.39
C GLY A 275 5.42 -13.05 -20.11
N GLU A 276 5.48 -13.00 -21.44
CA GLU A 276 6.17 -14.03 -22.24
C GLU A 276 7.65 -14.13 -21.93
N GLU A 277 8.32 -12.99 -21.76
CA GLU A 277 9.73 -12.94 -21.39
C GLU A 277 9.98 -13.67 -20.06
N LEU A 278 9.19 -13.33 -19.03
CA LEU A 278 9.31 -13.93 -17.70
C LEU A 278 8.92 -15.41 -17.72
N LEU A 279 7.87 -15.78 -18.45
CA LEU A 279 7.46 -17.18 -18.57
C LEU A 279 8.58 -18.04 -19.19
N LYS A 280 9.20 -17.55 -20.27
CA LYS A 280 10.31 -18.26 -20.96
C LYS A 280 11.58 -18.31 -20.12
N LYS A 281 11.95 -17.20 -19.46
CA LYS A 281 13.23 -17.09 -18.72
C LYS A 281 13.21 -17.71 -17.33
N LYS A 282 12.10 -17.56 -16.61
CA LYS A 282 12.00 -17.90 -15.18
C LYS A 282 11.17 -19.14 -14.91
N ALA A 283 10.17 -19.44 -15.74
CA ALA A 283 9.20 -20.50 -15.47
C ALA A 283 9.38 -21.77 -16.34
N SER A 284 10.50 -21.92 -17.05
CA SER A 284 10.77 -23.10 -17.89
C SER A 284 10.92 -24.41 -17.11
N GLY A 285 11.31 -24.33 -15.83
CA GLY A 285 11.48 -25.49 -14.94
C GLY A 285 10.35 -25.73 -13.96
N VAL A 286 9.18 -25.08 -14.14
CA VAL A 286 8.05 -25.24 -13.22
C VAL A 286 7.54 -26.69 -13.21
N ASN A 287 7.18 -27.21 -12.04
CA ASN A 287 6.54 -28.51 -11.95
C ASN A 287 5.03 -28.40 -12.24
N LEU A 288 4.62 -28.71 -13.48
CA LEU A 288 3.21 -28.67 -13.89
C LEU A 288 2.34 -29.77 -13.26
N ASP A 289 2.95 -30.80 -12.66
CA ASP A 289 2.24 -31.86 -11.93
C ASP A 289 2.02 -31.50 -10.45
N ASP A 290 2.51 -30.33 -10.00
CA ASP A 290 2.27 -29.85 -8.64
C ASP A 290 0.78 -29.57 -8.42
N THR A 291 0.19 -30.27 -7.44
CA THR A 291 -1.25 -30.16 -7.15
C THR A 291 -1.64 -28.75 -6.70
N THR A 292 -0.75 -28.02 -6.03
CA THR A 292 -1.01 -26.65 -5.57
C THR A 292 -1.07 -25.70 -6.75
N LEU A 293 -0.14 -25.81 -7.70
CA LEU A 293 -0.14 -25.06 -8.95
C LEU A 293 -1.38 -25.36 -9.78
N ILE A 294 -1.70 -26.65 -9.97
CA ILE A 294 -2.90 -27.08 -10.72
C ILE A 294 -4.15 -26.41 -10.13
N ASN A 295 -4.34 -26.48 -8.82
CA ASN A 295 -5.47 -25.85 -8.14
C ASN A 295 -5.51 -24.33 -8.35
N ARG A 296 -4.35 -23.66 -8.34
CA ARG A 296 -4.26 -22.21 -8.60
C ARG A 296 -4.61 -21.87 -10.05
N LEU A 297 -4.21 -22.69 -11.02
CA LEU A 297 -4.54 -22.48 -12.43
C LEU A 297 -6.04 -22.59 -12.69
N PHE A 298 -6.75 -23.49 -11.98
CA PHE A 298 -8.21 -23.55 -12.07
C PHE A 298 -8.90 -22.25 -11.64
N LEU A 299 -8.30 -21.46 -10.75
CA LEU A 299 -8.86 -20.17 -10.34
C LEU A 299 -8.90 -19.13 -11.47
N LEU A 300 -8.10 -19.31 -12.53
CA LEU A 300 -8.11 -18.42 -13.71
C LEU A 300 -9.38 -18.56 -14.56
N PHE A 301 -10.13 -19.67 -14.39
CA PHE A 301 -11.33 -19.99 -15.17
C PHE A 301 -12.65 -19.67 -14.45
N ASN A 302 -12.59 -18.96 -13.31
CA ASN A 302 -13.78 -18.53 -12.56
C ASN A 302 -14.61 -17.47 -13.27
#